data_AF-A0A3C1A1D5-F1
#
_entry.id   AF-A0A3C1A1D5-F1
#
_cell.length_a   1.000
_cell.length_b   1.000
_cell.length_c   1.000
_cell.angle_alpha   90.00
_cell.angle_beta   90.00
_cell.angle_gamma   90.00
#
_symmetry.space_group_name_H-M   'P 1'
#
loop_
_entity.id
_entity.type
_entity.pdbx_description
1 polymer ?
#
loop_
_entity_poly.entity_id
_entity_poly.type
_entity_poly.pdbx_seq_one_letter_code
_entity_poly.pdbx_strand_id
1 'polypeptide(L)'
;GEIQPGETIRVITQLGQEESVEKALPWVRNYRDEESVDEAFGGLARFWDNYLSKMQVETPHINTNRMLNVHNPRQCYITKNWSRYLSLYQLGLGARGMGFRDSSQDVMGMVGHLPEEGRDLIRKVLHIQKRDGSAMHQFNPLTMVANEGDSREVEGAPRYYGDDHLWIVLAITAYIKETGEIAFLDEVIPYYEKDREGNPLESGTVHDHLERAIEFTRHDLGAHGLPLLGFADWNDTVNLKAGAESLFVANLYGKALLEMIELARYLEDTESVERYTAYYEEMKRRVNEHAWDGEWYVRYFDADGTPLGSRSNTEGQIYANGQSWPVISGFATPERAAKALDSVYERLNTRNGVKISTPGYKAFDPRKGGVTTYPPGAKENGGIFLHTNPWVIIAETMVGNGDRAFEYYTQINPAAKNGIIDEFECEPYVYPQNILGDEHPQFGLARNSWLTGTASWIYQAATQHILGIMPTYEGLQIDPCIPGNWDGFRVTRVFRNAVYQIEVKNPDHICKDIKSIKVDGKEITGNIVPILGDGKTHQVEVIMSRKDPALRVGRTNACHSGV
;
A
#
# COMPACT_ATOMS: atom_id res chain seq x y z
N GLY A 1 -51.04 16.94 -6.48
CA GLY A 1 -51.73 16.15 -7.50
C GLY A 1 -52.47 15.02 -6.80
N GLU A 2 -53.58 14.57 -7.38
CA GLU A 2 -54.20 13.31 -7.00
C GLU A 2 -53.45 12.19 -7.76
N ILE A 3 -53.05 11.12 -7.06
CA ILE A 3 -52.40 9.94 -7.65
C ILE A 3 -53.41 8.81 -7.56
N GLN A 4 -53.74 8.16 -8.69
CA GLN A 4 -54.73 7.08 -8.72
C GLN A 4 -54.15 5.76 -8.17
N PRO A 5 -55.00 4.80 -7.73
CA PRO A 5 -54.53 3.47 -7.34
C PRO A 5 -53.72 2.79 -8.46
N GLY A 6 -52.45 2.50 -8.18
CA GLY A 6 -51.52 1.87 -9.13
C GLY A 6 -50.73 2.83 -10.02
N GLU A 7 -50.99 4.14 -9.93
CA GLU A 7 -50.18 5.16 -10.61
C GLU A 7 -48.90 5.45 -9.84
N THR A 8 -47.80 5.66 -10.57
CA THR A 8 -46.51 6.07 -10.02
C THR A 8 -46.10 7.41 -10.63
N ILE A 9 -45.62 8.33 -9.79
CA ILE A 9 -45.01 9.58 -10.23
C ILE A 9 -43.51 9.55 -9.93
N ARG A 10 -42.70 10.11 -10.83
CA ARG A 10 -41.27 10.33 -10.61
C ARG A 10 -41.04 11.79 -10.22
N VAL A 11 -40.19 12.01 -9.23
CA VAL A 11 -39.80 13.35 -8.78
C VAL A 11 -38.28 13.44 -8.80
N ILE A 12 -37.75 14.46 -9.46
CA ILE A 12 -36.31 14.72 -9.52
C ILE A 12 -35.98 15.87 -8.58
N THR A 13 -35.05 15.62 -7.65
CA THR A 13 -34.49 16.65 -6.76
C THR A 13 -33.01 16.81 -7.08
N GLN A 14 -32.53 18.05 -7.18
CA GLN A 14 -31.15 18.35 -7.54
C GLN A 14 -30.48 19.15 -6.42
N LEU A 15 -29.24 18.80 -6.11
CA LEU A 15 -28.33 19.56 -5.26
C LEU A 15 -27.02 19.74 -6.03
N GLY A 16 -26.52 20.97 -6.11
CA GLY A 16 -25.30 21.30 -6.84
C GLY A 16 -24.61 22.54 -6.29
N GLN A 17 -23.38 22.77 -6.74
CA GLN A 17 -22.58 23.94 -6.41
C GLN A 17 -22.13 24.59 -7.72
N GLU A 18 -22.33 25.90 -7.83
CA GLU A 18 -21.97 26.70 -9.00
C GLU A 18 -21.71 28.15 -8.56
N GLU A 19 -20.99 28.94 -9.35
CA GLU A 19 -20.67 30.33 -8.99
C GLU A 19 -21.91 31.24 -8.91
N SER A 20 -22.97 30.93 -9.65
CA SER A 20 -24.25 31.65 -9.59
C SER A 20 -25.42 30.78 -10.04
N VAL A 21 -26.64 31.20 -9.70
CA VAL A 21 -27.88 30.50 -10.13
C VAL A 21 -28.00 30.49 -11.65
N GLU A 22 -27.65 31.60 -12.31
CA GLU A 22 -27.72 31.73 -13.78
C GLU A 22 -26.83 30.70 -14.48
N LYS A 23 -25.63 30.46 -13.96
CA LYS A 23 -24.71 29.43 -14.47
C LYS A 23 -25.21 28.01 -14.18
N ALA A 24 -25.98 27.81 -13.12
CA ALA A 24 -26.59 26.53 -12.81
C ALA A 24 -27.84 26.22 -13.66
N LEU A 25 -28.53 27.23 -14.19
CA LEU A 25 -29.79 27.05 -14.92
C LEU A 25 -29.73 26.05 -16.09
N PRO A 26 -28.66 26.00 -16.93
CA PRO A 26 -28.54 24.99 -17.97
C PRO A 26 -28.59 23.56 -17.41
N TRP A 27 -27.84 23.28 -16.35
CA TRP A 27 -27.83 21.97 -15.67
C TRP A 27 -29.16 21.65 -15.02
N VAL A 28 -29.77 22.63 -14.33
CA VAL A 28 -31.08 22.48 -13.71
C VAL A 28 -32.14 22.12 -14.74
N ARG A 29 -32.13 22.77 -15.91
CA ARG A 29 -33.07 22.47 -17.00
C ARG A 29 -32.80 21.10 -17.62
N ASN A 30 -31.54 20.74 -17.83
CA ASN A 30 -31.18 19.43 -18.37
C ASN A 30 -31.71 18.30 -17.48
N TYR A 31 -31.41 18.32 -16.19
CA TYR A 31 -31.85 17.26 -15.26
C TYR A 31 -33.27 17.45 -14.71
N ARG A 32 -34.09 18.29 -15.33
CA ARG A 32 -35.56 18.24 -15.14
C ARG A 32 -36.22 17.24 -16.09
N ASP A 33 -35.52 16.87 -17.16
CA ASP A 33 -35.90 15.80 -18.05
C ASP A 33 -35.49 14.45 -17.45
N GLU A 34 -36.43 13.50 -17.46
CA GLU A 34 -36.24 12.16 -16.90
C GLU A 34 -35.23 11.34 -17.73
N GLU A 35 -35.24 11.50 -19.05
CA GLU A 35 -34.32 10.79 -19.95
C GLU A 35 -32.86 11.20 -19.67
N SER A 36 -32.63 12.49 -19.44
CA SER A 36 -31.32 13.02 -19.04
C SER A 36 -30.80 12.44 -17.72
N VAL A 37 -31.68 12.15 -16.75
CA VAL A 37 -31.30 11.50 -15.48
C VAL A 37 -30.95 10.03 -15.71
N ASP A 38 -31.73 9.32 -16.53
CA ASP A 38 -31.49 7.91 -16.85
C ASP A 38 -30.20 7.72 -17.65
N GLU A 39 -29.90 8.63 -18.59
CA GLU A 39 -28.64 8.64 -19.32
C GLU A 39 -27.44 8.85 -18.38
N ALA A 40 -27.53 9.80 -17.45
CA ALA A 40 -26.48 10.06 -16.47
C ALA A 40 -26.28 8.87 -15.51
N PHE A 41 -27.36 8.25 -15.05
CA PHE A 41 -27.28 7.05 -14.21
C PHE A 41 -26.66 5.86 -14.97
N GLY A 42 -27.04 5.68 -16.23
CA GLY A 42 -26.40 4.71 -17.13
C GLY A 42 -24.92 5.02 -17.38
N GLY A 43 -24.54 6.29 -17.47
CA GLY A 43 -23.15 6.75 -17.57
C GLY A 43 -22.32 6.38 -16.34
N LEU A 44 -22.88 6.56 -15.14
CA LEU A 44 -22.26 6.14 -13.88
C LEU A 44 -22.05 4.62 -13.83
N ALA A 45 -23.04 3.84 -14.27
CA ALA A 45 -22.91 2.38 -14.34
C ALA A 45 -21.78 1.97 -15.30
N ARG A 46 -21.75 2.52 -16.53
CA ARG A 46 -20.70 2.25 -17.52
C ARG A 46 -19.30 2.63 -17.02
N PHE A 47 -19.18 3.72 -16.25
CA PHE A 47 -17.92 4.09 -15.62
C PHE A 47 -17.42 2.96 -14.70
N TRP A 48 -18.29 2.47 -13.80
CA TRP A 48 -17.92 1.39 -12.89
C TRP A 48 -17.64 0.07 -13.61
N ASP A 49 -18.41 -0.27 -14.64
CA ASP A 49 -18.15 -1.46 -15.46
C ASP A 49 -16.76 -1.38 -16.12
N ASN A 50 -16.42 -0.23 -16.70
CA ASN A 50 -15.11 -0.01 -17.32
C ASN A 50 -13.97 0.00 -16.30
N TYR A 51 -14.19 0.57 -15.12
CA TYR A 51 -13.21 0.60 -14.04
C TYR A 51 -12.95 -0.80 -13.48
N LEU A 52 -14.01 -1.54 -13.13
CA LEU A 52 -13.91 -2.83 -12.45
C LEU A 52 -13.49 -3.97 -13.40
N SER A 53 -13.80 -3.89 -14.69
CA SER A 53 -13.44 -4.93 -15.67
C SER A 53 -11.93 -5.05 -15.97
N LYS A 54 -11.09 -4.11 -15.50
CA LYS A 54 -9.63 -4.15 -15.71
C LYS A 54 -8.95 -5.32 -15.02
N MET A 55 -9.55 -5.84 -13.96
CA MET A 55 -9.15 -7.08 -13.30
C MET A 55 -10.38 -7.76 -12.71
N GLN A 56 -10.60 -9.02 -13.06
CA GLN A 56 -11.65 -9.87 -12.48
C GLN A 56 -11.06 -11.21 -12.09
N VAL A 57 -11.44 -11.74 -10.93
CA VAL A 57 -10.87 -12.96 -10.35
C VAL A 57 -11.97 -13.97 -10.02
N GLU A 58 -11.65 -15.24 -10.23
CA GLU A 58 -12.44 -16.39 -9.80
C GLU A 58 -11.55 -17.28 -8.92
N THR A 59 -11.76 -17.21 -7.62
CA THR A 59 -11.10 -18.06 -6.63
C THR A 59 -12.10 -19.01 -5.96
N PRO A 60 -11.64 -20.06 -5.26
CA PRO A 60 -12.49 -20.90 -4.43
C PRO A 60 -13.19 -20.16 -3.27
N HIS A 61 -12.81 -18.91 -2.97
CA HIS A 61 -13.34 -18.16 -1.84
C HIS A 61 -14.24 -16.98 -2.26
N ILE A 62 -15.55 -17.10 -2.00
CA ILE A 62 -16.55 -16.13 -2.50
C ILE A 62 -16.35 -14.70 -1.97
N ASN A 63 -15.94 -14.54 -0.70
CA ASN A 63 -15.70 -13.21 -0.13
C ASN A 63 -14.44 -12.56 -0.75
N THR A 64 -13.47 -13.36 -1.17
CA THR A 64 -12.30 -12.86 -1.93
C THR A 64 -12.76 -12.35 -3.29
N ASN A 65 -13.57 -13.12 -4.01
CA ASN A 65 -14.10 -12.71 -5.33
C ASN A 65 -14.89 -11.40 -5.22
N ARG A 66 -15.77 -11.27 -4.23
CA ARG A 66 -16.54 -10.03 -3.98
C ARG A 66 -15.64 -8.82 -3.70
N MET A 67 -14.64 -9.00 -2.85
CA MET A 67 -13.72 -7.90 -2.51
C MET A 67 -12.88 -7.50 -3.71
N LEU A 68 -12.25 -8.44 -4.42
CA LEU A 68 -11.33 -8.12 -5.50
C LEU A 68 -12.04 -7.64 -6.77
N ASN A 69 -13.27 -8.09 -7.04
CA ASN A 69 -14.00 -7.72 -8.26
C ASN A 69 -14.81 -6.43 -8.14
N VAL A 70 -15.12 -5.99 -6.91
CA VAL A 70 -16.04 -4.85 -6.68
C VAL A 70 -15.55 -3.94 -5.57
N HIS A 71 -15.54 -4.42 -4.33
CA HIS A 71 -15.51 -3.54 -3.16
C HIS A 71 -14.14 -2.90 -2.92
N ASN A 72 -13.07 -3.67 -3.05
CA ASN A 72 -11.71 -3.21 -2.82
C ASN A 72 -11.23 -2.21 -3.90
N PRO A 73 -11.31 -2.49 -5.21
CA PRO A 73 -10.88 -1.51 -6.22
C PRO A 73 -11.76 -0.25 -6.16
N ARG A 74 -13.07 -0.38 -5.86
CA ARG A 74 -13.93 0.78 -5.58
C ARG A 74 -13.40 1.60 -4.41
N GLN A 75 -13.00 0.95 -3.31
CA GLN A 75 -12.43 1.68 -2.17
C GLN A 75 -11.12 2.37 -2.56
N CYS A 76 -10.23 1.74 -3.34
CA CYS A 76 -9.02 2.38 -3.87
C CYS A 76 -9.33 3.65 -4.67
N TYR A 77 -10.38 3.63 -5.51
CA TYR A 77 -10.82 4.82 -6.24
C TYR A 77 -11.29 5.94 -5.30
N ILE A 78 -12.04 5.59 -4.26
CA ILE A 78 -12.56 6.55 -3.28
C ILE A 78 -11.43 7.14 -2.42
N THR A 79 -10.47 6.33 -1.96
CA THR A 79 -9.32 6.83 -1.17
C THR A 79 -8.46 7.75 -2.00
N LYS A 80 -8.22 7.46 -3.29
CA LYS A 80 -7.53 8.38 -4.19
C LYS A 80 -8.21 9.75 -4.26
N ASN A 81 -9.53 9.77 -4.38
CA ASN A 81 -10.29 11.02 -4.54
C ASN A 81 -10.39 11.86 -3.26
N TRP A 82 -10.58 11.21 -2.11
CA TRP A 82 -10.85 11.89 -0.85
C TRP A 82 -9.67 11.87 0.13
N SER A 83 -8.58 11.19 -0.22
CA SER A 83 -7.42 10.93 0.63
C SER A 83 -7.84 10.47 2.03
N ARG A 84 -7.53 11.25 3.05
CA ARG A 84 -7.96 11.06 4.46
C ARG A 84 -8.76 12.27 4.97
N TYR A 85 -9.41 13.01 4.07
CA TYR A 85 -9.94 14.33 4.37
C TYR A 85 -11.37 14.31 4.94
N LEU A 86 -12.33 13.68 4.25
CA LEU A 86 -13.76 13.80 4.56
C LEU A 86 -14.48 12.44 4.58
N SER A 87 -14.92 12.01 5.76
CA SER A 87 -15.74 10.81 6.01
C SER A 87 -16.63 11.00 7.25
N LEU A 88 -17.31 9.94 7.71
CA LEU A 88 -18.01 9.96 9.00
C LEU A 88 -17.07 10.05 10.22
N TYR A 89 -15.76 9.87 10.01
CA TYR A 89 -14.73 9.94 11.03
C TYR A 89 -13.80 11.15 10.86
N GLN A 90 -13.49 11.52 9.61
CA GLN A 90 -12.69 12.71 9.30
C GLN A 90 -13.60 13.85 8.87
N LEU A 91 -13.62 14.95 9.63
CA LEU A 91 -14.62 16.01 9.48
C LEU A 91 -14.38 16.97 8.30
N GLY A 92 -13.29 16.82 7.54
CA GLY A 92 -12.91 17.78 6.50
C GLY A 92 -12.64 19.19 7.04
N LEU A 93 -12.14 19.28 8.28
CA LEU A 93 -11.81 20.53 8.96
C LEU A 93 -10.33 20.52 9.39
N GLY A 94 -9.71 21.70 9.37
CA GLY A 94 -8.33 21.91 9.83
C GLY A 94 -7.28 21.87 8.71
N ALA A 95 -6.00 21.78 9.11
CA ALA A 95 -4.87 21.77 8.19
C ALA A 95 -4.63 20.39 7.53
N ARG A 96 -5.38 19.36 7.93
CA ARG A 96 -5.33 18.04 7.30
C ARG A 96 -5.84 18.13 5.88
N GLY A 97 -4.98 17.76 4.93
CA GLY A 97 -5.28 17.75 3.51
C GLY A 97 -5.02 16.37 2.90
N MET A 98 -4.47 16.34 1.70
CA MET A 98 -3.93 15.12 1.12
C MET A 98 -2.50 14.91 1.61
N GLY A 99 -2.21 13.76 2.23
CA GLY A 99 -0.87 13.40 2.68
C GLY A 99 0.03 12.97 1.53
N PHE A 100 1.33 13.29 1.59
CA PHE A 100 2.33 12.86 0.60
C PHE A 100 2.38 11.34 0.54
N ARG A 101 2.67 10.67 1.69
CA ARG A 101 2.71 9.21 1.75
C ARG A 101 1.40 8.55 1.34
N ASP A 102 0.27 9.11 1.79
CA ASP A 102 -1.05 8.52 1.57
C ASP A 102 -1.38 8.52 0.10
N SER A 103 -1.14 9.65 -0.57
CA SER A 103 -1.41 9.82 -1.99
C SER A 103 -0.50 8.93 -2.84
N SER A 104 0.80 8.87 -2.53
CA SER A 104 1.74 7.97 -3.19
C SER A 104 1.31 6.50 -3.08
N GLN A 105 0.89 6.07 -1.89
CA GLN A 105 0.44 4.69 -1.66
C GLN A 105 -0.91 4.41 -2.33
N ASP A 106 -1.85 5.36 -2.33
CA ASP A 106 -3.17 5.20 -2.93
C ASP A 106 -3.08 5.04 -4.46
N VAL A 107 -2.11 5.68 -5.12
CA VAL A 107 -1.85 5.50 -6.56
C VAL A 107 -1.56 4.03 -6.90
N MET A 108 -0.71 3.35 -6.10
CA MET A 108 -0.31 1.97 -6.37
C MET A 108 -1.50 0.99 -6.40
N GLY A 109 -2.57 1.27 -5.64
CA GLY A 109 -3.76 0.42 -5.56
C GLY A 109 -4.79 0.67 -6.68
N MET A 110 -4.69 1.79 -7.41
CA MET A 110 -5.65 2.18 -8.45
C MET A 110 -5.05 2.22 -9.86
N VAL A 111 -3.72 2.23 -9.98
CA VAL A 111 -3.02 2.53 -11.26
C VAL A 111 -3.36 1.54 -12.37
N GLY A 112 -3.60 0.27 -12.05
CA GLY A 112 -4.02 -0.74 -13.03
C GLY A 112 -5.45 -0.54 -13.57
N HIS A 113 -6.21 0.37 -12.98
CA HIS A 113 -7.58 0.68 -13.39
C HIS A 113 -7.72 2.03 -14.08
N LEU A 114 -7.08 3.08 -13.55
CA LEU A 114 -7.10 4.45 -14.09
C LEU A 114 -5.70 5.10 -14.02
N PRO A 115 -4.77 4.66 -14.88
CA PRO A 115 -3.38 5.14 -14.82
C PRO A 115 -3.26 6.65 -15.02
N GLU A 116 -4.04 7.24 -15.93
CA GLU A 116 -4.01 8.69 -16.23
C GLU A 116 -4.29 9.54 -14.99
N GLU A 117 -5.31 9.18 -14.20
CA GLU A 117 -5.63 9.87 -12.95
C GLU A 117 -4.56 9.61 -11.86
N GLY A 118 -3.86 8.48 -11.95
CA GLY A 118 -2.70 8.16 -11.11
C GLY A 118 -1.52 9.08 -11.40
N ARG A 119 -1.19 9.28 -12.68
CA ARG A 119 -0.16 10.24 -13.12
C ARG A 119 -0.47 11.65 -12.65
N ASP A 120 -1.70 12.10 -12.78
CA ASP A 120 -2.12 13.43 -12.33
C ASP A 120 -2.00 13.61 -10.81
N LEU A 121 -2.28 12.57 -10.03
CA LEU A 121 -2.05 12.61 -8.59
C LEU A 121 -0.55 12.61 -8.26
N ILE A 122 0.27 11.80 -8.93
CA ILE A 122 1.73 11.82 -8.76
C ILE A 122 2.27 13.24 -9.03
N ARG A 123 1.84 13.89 -10.12
CA ARG A 123 2.23 15.27 -10.42
C ARG A 123 1.92 16.21 -9.26
N LYS A 124 0.70 16.16 -8.71
CA LYS A 124 0.32 16.99 -7.55
C LYS A 124 1.20 16.73 -6.33
N VAL A 125 1.53 15.47 -6.06
CA VAL A 125 2.38 15.10 -4.93
C VAL A 125 3.82 15.61 -5.13
N LEU A 126 4.37 15.53 -6.34
CA LEU A 126 5.72 16.04 -6.63
C LEU A 126 5.86 17.57 -6.44
N HIS A 127 4.79 18.35 -6.64
CA HIS A 127 4.78 19.80 -6.39
C HIS A 127 5.05 20.18 -4.93
N ILE A 128 4.92 19.23 -4.00
CA ILE A 128 5.13 19.45 -2.57
C ILE A 128 6.39 18.75 -2.05
N GLN A 129 7.21 18.19 -2.94
CA GLN A 129 8.57 17.76 -2.62
C GLN A 129 9.49 18.98 -2.50
N LYS A 130 10.37 18.98 -1.51
CA LYS A 130 11.34 20.06 -1.27
C LYS A 130 12.60 19.84 -2.10
N ARG A 131 13.35 20.91 -2.31
CA ARG A 131 14.60 20.91 -3.09
C ARG A 131 15.70 20.02 -2.52
N ASP A 132 15.69 19.78 -1.21
CA ASP A 132 16.62 18.89 -0.51
C ASP A 132 16.28 17.39 -0.68
N GLY A 133 15.16 17.07 -1.32
CA GLY A 133 14.68 15.71 -1.55
C GLY A 133 13.64 15.21 -0.55
N SER A 134 13.55 15.81 0.65
CA SER A 134 12.46 15.55 1.60
C SER A 134 11.13 16.10 1.08
N ALA A 135 10.03 15.81 1.76
CA ALA A 135 8.71 16.27 1.36
C ALA A 135 8.01 17.10 2.44
N MET A 136 7.15 18.02 2.00
CA MET A 136 6.07 18.50 2.88
C MET A 136 5.15 17.32 3.19
N HIS A 137 4.62 17.27 4.41
CA HIS A 137 3.86 16.11 4.86
C HIS A 137 2.49 15.99 4.21
N GLN A 138 1.82 17.13 4.03
CA GLN A 138 0.46 17.18 3.48
C GLN A 138 0.16 18.51 2.80
N PHE A 139 -0.87 18.54 1.95
CA PHE A 139 -1.29 19.75 1.24
C PHE A 139 -2.81 19.87 1.08
N ASN A 140 -3.30 21.11 1.00
CA ASN A 140 -4.69 21.34 0.61
C ASN A 140 -4.84 21.16 -0.91
N PRO A 141 -5.69 20.25 -1.40
CA PRO A 141 -5.77 19.94 -2.82
C PRO A 141 -6.41 21.03 -3.69
N LEU A 142 -7.12 22.00 -3.08
CA LEU A 142 -7.71 23.13 -3.80
C LEU A 142 -6.73 24.28 -3.98
N THR A 143 -5.85 24.51 -2.99
CA THR A 143 -4.91 25.65 -3.00
C THR A 143 -3.46 25.28 -3.27
N MET A 144 -3.13 23.98 -3.22
CA MET A 144 -1.77 23.44 -3.27
C MET A 144 -0.85 23.98 -2.17
N VAL A 145 -1.40 24.58 -1.12
CA VAL A 145 -0.62 25.01 0.05
C VAL A 145 -0.30 23.79 0.90
N ALA A 146 0.99 23.52 1.10
CA ALA A 146 1.49 22.39 1.87
C ALA A 146 2.01 22.81 3.26
N ASN A 147 2.07 21.86 4.18
CA ASN A 147 2.60 22.03 5.53
C ASN A 147 3.29 20.75 6.03
N GLU A 148 4.08 20.89 7.08
CA GLU A 148 4.91 19.84 7.68
C GLU A 148 4.13 18.92 8.63
N GLY A 149 2.80 18.91 8.54
CA GLY A 149 1.93 18.09 9.39
C GLY A 149 2.00 18.50 10.86
N ASP A 150 1.77 17.53 11.74
CA ASP A 150 1.76 17.74 13.19
C ASP A 150 3.13 18.15 13.74
N SER A 151 4.21 17.90 12.99
CA SER A 151 5.57 18.30 13.37
C SER A 151 5.66 19.79 13.67
N ARG A 152 4.85 20.63 13.01
CA ARG A 152 4.81 22.09 13.19
C ARG A 152 4.40 22.54 14.59
N GLU A 153 3.65 21.70 15.30
CA GLU A 153 3.11 22.00 16.63
C GLU A 153 4.13 21.72 17.74
N VAL A 154 5.24 21.04 17.40
CA VAL A 154 6.29 20.67 18.34
C VAL A 154 7.52 21.54 18.10
N GLU A 155 7.91 22.31 19.12
CA GLU A 155 9.11 23.16 19.05
C GLU A 155 10.39 22.29 19.04
N GLY A 156 11.34 22.63 18.15
CA GLY A 156 12.61 21.90 18.02
C GLY A 156 12.53 20.52 17.36
N ALA A 157 11.35 20.05 16.98
CA ALA A 157 11.19 18.82 16.21
C ALA A 157 11.68 18.97 14.77
N PRO A 158 12.19 17.89 14.14
CA PRO A 158 12.42 17.85 12.70
C PRO A 158 11.15 18.24 11.94
N ARG A 159 11.30 18.99 10.85
CA ARG A 159 10.17 19.51 10.04
C ARG A 159 9.85 18.63 8.83
N TYR A 160 10.07 17.33 8.97
CA TYR A 160 9.81 16.31 7.94
C TYR A 160 9.54 14.96 8.60
N TYR A 161 8.94 14.05 7.84
CA TYR A 161 8.74 12.65 8.22
C TYR A 161 9.75 11.81 7.44
N GLY A 162 10.41 10.86 8.10
CA GLY A 162 11.54 10.14 7.51
C GLY A 162 11.18 9.27 6.31
N ASP A 163 9.91 8.92 6.13
CA ASP A 163 9.44 8.01 5.08
C ASP A 163 8.80 8.70 3.86
N ASP A 164 8.30 9.93 4.00
CA ASP A 164 7.37 10.54 3.04
C ASP A 164 7.89 10.51 1.59
N HIS A 165 9.10 11.03 1.36
CA HIS A 165 9.69 11.16 0.02
C HIS A 165 10.04 9.82 -0.63
N LEU A 166 10.20 8.74 0.12
CA LEU A 166 10.51 7.42 -0.45
C LEU A 166 9.30 6.77 -1.11
N TRP A 167 8.08 7.12 -0.69
CA TRP A 167 6.87 6.54 -1.26
C TRP A 167 6.62 6.94 -2.71
N ILE A 168 7.08 8.12 -3.12
CA ILE A 168 6.89 8.57 -4.51
C ILE A 168 7.71 7.73 -5.49
N VAL A 169 8.85 7.17 -5.03
CA VAL A 169 9.65 6.23 -5.81
C VAL A 169 8.82 5.01 -6.20
N LEU A 170 8.20 4.38 -5.20
CA LEU A 170 7.36 3.20 -5.42
C LEU A 170 6.13 3.53 -6.29
N ALA A 171 5.52 4.71 -6.11
CA ALA A 171 4.36 5.12 -6.90
C ALA A 171 4.70 5.33 -8.38
N ILE A 172 5.82 5.99 -8.67
CA ILE A 172 6.28 6.26 -10.05
C ILE A 172 6.75 4.98 -10.72
N THR A 173 7.51 4.12 -10.04
CA THR A 173 7.93 2.85 -10.65
C THR A 173 6.75 1.92 -10.88
N ALA A 174 5.77 1.87 -9.97
CA ALA A 174 4.52 1.13 -10.20
C ALA A 174 3.73 1.69 -11.40
N TYR A 175 3.66 3.02 -11.54
CA TYR A 175 3.04 3.66 -12.72
C TYR A 175 3.70 3.23 -14.02
N ILE A 176 5.02 3.32 -14.09
CA ILE A 176 5.78 2.97 -15.30
C ILE A 176 5.66 1.47 -15.61
N LYS A 177 5.74 0.60 -14.59
CA LYS A 177 5.54 -0.86 -14.76
C LYS A 177 4.14 -1.17 -15.29
N GLU A 178 3.12 -0.43 -14.85
CA GLU A 178 1.75 -0.60 -15.34
C GLU A 178 1.57 -0.11 -16.79
N THR A 179 2.07 1.09 -17.12
CA THR A 179 1.73 1.78 -18.37
C THR A 179 2.77 1.63 -19.48
N GLY A 180 4.03 1.50 -19.12
CA GLY A 180 5.17 1.64 -20.04
C GLY A 180 5.49 3.09 -20.42
N GLU A 181 4.87 4.10 -19.79
CA GLU A 181 5.05 5.51 -20.12
C GLU A 181 6.33 6.10 -19.50
N ILE A 182 7.47 5.73 -20.07
CA ILE A 182 8.79 6.16 -19.62
C ILE A 182 9.01 7.66 -19.77
N ALA A 183 8.41 8.29 -20.78
CA ALA A 183 8.51 9.73 -21.02
C ALA A 183 8.02 10.58 -19.84
N PHE A 184 7.25 10.00 -18.91
CA PHE A 184 6.87 10.69 -17.68
C PHE A 184 8.09 11.06 -16.82
N LEU A 185 9.19 10.30 -16.89
CA LEU A 185 10.43 10.61 -16.17
C LEU A 185 11.07 11.93 -16.60
N ASP A 186 10.83 12.37 -17.83
CA ASP A 186 11.38 13.60 -18.40
C ASP A 186 10.51 14.84 -18.13
N GLU A 187 9.32 14.66 -17.56
CA GLU A 187 8.43 15.78 -17.26
C GLU A 187 9.05 16.68 -16.19
N VAL A 188 9.08 17.98 -16.44
CA VAL A 188 9.65 18.97 -15.52
C VAL A 188 8.58 19.47 -14.55
N ILE A 189 8.83 19.30 -13.26
CA ILE A 189 7.92 19.68 -12.17
C ILE A 189 8.68 20.59 -11.19
N PRO A 190 8.04 21.65 -10.66
CA PRO A 190 8.66 22.50 -9.66
C PRO A 190 8.76 21.81 -8.29
N TYR A 191 9.85 22.10 -7.58
CA TYR A 191 9.93 21.85 -6.14
C TYR A 191 9.09 22.87 -5.36
N TYR A 192 8.79 22.56 -4.10
CA TYR A 192 7.83 23.31 -3.29
C TYR A 192 8.26 24.75 -2.96
N GLU A 193 9.55 24.98 -2.68
CA GLU A 193 10.02 26.29 -2.24
C GLU A 193 9.85 27.38 -3.30
N LYS A 194 9.42 28.57 -2.87
CA LYS A 194 9.10 29.72 -3.73
C LYS A 194 9.89 30.97 -3.36
N ASP A 195 10.08 31.87 -4.33
CA ASP A 195 10.57 33.22 -4.11
C ASP A 195 9.50 34.11 -3.42
N ARG A 196 9.80 35.40 -3.23
CA ARG A 196 8.87 36.34 -2.57
C ARG A 196 7.66 36.68 -3.45
N GLU A 197 7.80 36.49 -4.74
CA GLU A 197 6.80 36.73 -5.78
C GLU A 197 5.90 35.50 -5.99
N GLY A 198 6.22 34.37 -5.36
CA GLY A 198 5.46 33.13 -5.40
C GLY A 198 5.85 32.18 -6.54
N ASN A 199 6.94 32.44 -7.26
CA ASN A 199 7.46 31.55 -8.29
C ASN A 199 8.31 30.43 -7.67
N PRO A 200 8.27 29.20 -8.21
CA PRO A 200 9.18 28.14 -7.77
C PRO A 200 10.64 28.55 -7.87
N LEU A 201 11.42 28.26 -6.82
CA LEU A 201 12.87 28.54 -6.83
C LEU A 201 13.64 27.61 -7.76
N GLU A 202 13.12 26.39 -7.97
CA GLU A 202 13.80 25.34 -8.72
C GLU A 202 12.76 24.37 -9.32
N SER A 203 13.12 23.70 -10.40
CA SER A 203 12.33 22.62 -11.01
C SER A 203 13.27 21.52 -11.48
N GLY A 204 12.80 20.28 -11.40
CA GLY A 204 13.53 19.09 -11.81
C GLY A 204 12.69 18.22 -12.72
N THR A 205 13.32 17.30 -13.45
CA THR A 205 12.58 16.23 -14.10
C THR A 205 12.00 15.28 -13.04
N VAL A 206 10.95 14.53 -13.36
CA VAL A 206 10.45 13.48 -12.46
C VAL A 206 11.58 12.52 -12.06
N HIS A 207 12.53 12.24 -12.94
CA HIS A 207 13.73 11.47 -12.61
C HIS A 207 14.61 12.16 -11.54
N ASP A 208 14.91 13.46 -11.67
CA ASP A 208 15.66 14.23 -10.64
C ASP A 208 14.94 14.21 -9.28
N HIS A 209 13.61 14.31 -9.26
CA HIS A 209 12.82 14.17 -8.04
C HIS A 209 13.01 12.81 -7.34
N LEU A 210 13.10 11.71 -8.12
CA LEU A 210 13.41 10.36 -7.61
C LEU A 210 14.84 10.29 -7.04
N GLU A 211 15.81 10.82 -7.78
CA GLU A 211 17.21 10.81 -7.34
C GLU A 211 17.38 11.59 -6.02
N ARG A 212 16.76 12.77 -5.89
CA ARG A 212 16.82 13.56 -4.65
C ARG A 212 16.15 12.88 -3.47
N ALA A 213 15.06 12.14 -3.70
CA ALA A 213 14.45 11.34 -2.63
C ALA A 213 15.44 10.28 -2.09
N ILE A 214 16.14 9.58 -2.99
CA ILE A 214 17.17 8.60 -2.60
C ILE A 214 18.35 9.27 -1.90
N GLU A 215 18.83 10.38 -2.43
CA GLU A 215 19.98 11.10 -1.89
C GLU A 215 19.68 11.78 -0.55
N PHE A 216 18.44 12.21 -0.30
CA PHE A 216 18.05 12.72 1.01
C PHE A 216 18.25 11.66 2.10
N THR A 217 17.66 10.46 1.94
CA THR A 217 17.83 9.38 2.92
C THR A 217 19.29 8.91 3.01
N ARG A 218 20.04 8.95 1.91
CA ARG A 218 21.47 8.58 1.91
C ARG A 218 22.29 9.43 2.89
N HIS A 219 21.93 10.71 3.02
CA HIS A 219 22.64 11.68 3.84
C HIS A 219 22.01 11.93 5.22
N ASP A 220 20.76 11.51 5.43
CA ASP A 220 20.00 11.70 6.67
C ASP A 220 20.12 10.48 7.62
N LEU A 221 21.32 10.26 8.17
CA LEU A 221 21.66 9.06 8.94
C LEU A 221 22.02 9.36 10.41
N GLY A 222 21.68 8.44 11.30
CA GLY A 222 22.03 8.48 12.73
C GLY A 222 23.31 7.72 13.08
N ALA A 223 23.47 7.45 14.38
CA ALA A 223 24.71 6.91 14.96
C ALA A 223 25.07 5.48 14.49
N HIS A 224 24.08 4.65 14.17
CA HIS A 224 24.29 3.31 13.61
C HIS A 224 24.39 3.34 12.07
N GLY A 225 24.33 4.52 11.47
CA GLY A 225 24.28 4.71 10.03
C GLY A 225 22.93 4.28 9.42
N LEU A 226 21.88 4.18 10.24
CA LEU A 226 20.52 3.95 9.77
C LEU A 226 19.83 5.31 9.54
N PRO A 227 18.80 5.40 8.67
CA PRO A 227 18.10 6.65 8.45
C PRO A 227 17.45 7.20 9.72
N LEU A 228 17.53 8.52 9.86
CA LEU A 228 16.87 9.23 10.94
C LEU A 228 15.34 9.09 10.82
N LEU A 229 14.68 9.12 11.98
CA LEU A 229 13.23 9.06 12.08
C LEU A 229 12.55 10.30 11.48
N GLY A 230 13.21 11.46 11.53
CA GLY A 230 12.52 12.75 11.40
C GLY A 230 11.60 13.00 12.59
N PHE A 231 10.43 13.59 12.36
CA PHE A 231 9.39 13.75 13.38
C PHE A 231 8.70 12.42 13.71
N ALA A 232 8.43 11.64 12.67
CA ALA A 232 7.92 10.28 12.71
C ALA A 232 8.24 9.62 11.36
N ASP A 233 8.10 8.29 11.31
CA ASP A 233 8.02 7.56 10.06
C ASP A 233 6.55 7.29 9.72
N TRP A 234 6.25 6.18 9.03
CA TRP A 234 4.87 5.79 8.74
C TRP A 234 3.97 5.71 9.98
N ASN A 235 4.52 5.39 11.16
CA ASN A 235 3.77 5.48 12.41
C ASN A 235 3.86 6.90 12.97
N ASP A 236 2.89 7.74 12.62
CA ASP A 236 2.78 9.15 13.03
C ASP A 236 2.85 9.38 14.55
N THR A 237 2.58 8.34 15.35
CA THR A 237 2.46 8.45 16.81
C THR A 237 3.75 8.10 17.54
N VAL A 238 4.78 7.60 16.86
CA VAL A 238 6.10 7.41 17.49
C VAL A 238 6.96 8.63 17.19
N ASN A 239 7.06 9.50 18.19
CA ASN A 239 7.75 10.79 18.09
C ASN A 239 8.93 10.80 19.07
N LEU A 240 10.05 10.23 18.64
CA LEU A 240 11.27 10.15 19.45
C LEU A 240 12.09 11.45 19.34
N LYS A 241 13.15 11.57 20.12
CA LYS A 241 14.02 12.75 20.08
C LYS A 241 14.73 12.86 18.73
N ALA A 242 15.02 14.09 18.31
CA ALA A 242 15.87 14.33 17.15
C ALA A 242 17.20 13.57 17.29
N GLY A 243 17.61 12.86 16.24
CA GLY A 243 18.73 11.92 16.26
C GLY A 243 18.33 10.46 16.39
N ALA A 244 17.06 10.15 16.68
CA ALA A 244 16.54 8.79 16.64
C ALA A 244 16.53 8.22 15.21
N GLU A 245 16.72 6.91 15.11
CA GLU A 245 16.78 6.16 13.84
C GLU A 245 15.57 5.24 13.67
N SER A 246 15.11 5.11 12.42
CA SER A 246 13.99 4.23 12.08
C SER A 246 14.43 3.04 11.25
N LEU A 247 14.15 1.84 11.77
CA LEU A 247 14.35 0.63 10.98
C LEU A 247 13.36 0.55 9.81
N PHE A 248 12.15 1.08 9.96
CA PHE A 248 11.18 1.11 8.87
C PHE A 248 11.69 1.96 7.70
N VAL A 249 12.20 3.17 7.98
CA VAL A 249 12.77 4.04 6.93
C VAL A 249 13.97 3.37 6.25
N ALA A 250 14.84 2.69 7.02
CA ALA A 250 15.95 1.91 6.44
C ALA A 250 15.46 0.86 5.41
N ASN A 251 14.39 0.13 5.74
CA ASN A 251 13.85 -0.90 4.86
C ASN A 251 13.06 -0.33 3.68
N LEU A 252 12.29 0.74 3.90
CA LEU A 252 11.62 1.45 2.81
C LEU A 252 12.64 2.01 1.82
N TYR A 253 13.76 2.54 2.31
CA TYR A 253 14.89 2.98 1.49
C TYR A 253 15.50 1.82 0.69
N GLY A 254 15.71 0.66 1.34
CA GLY A 254 16.15 -0.56 0.65
C GLY A 254 15.20 -0.96 -0.48
N LYS A 255 13.89 -0.92 -0.24
CA LYS A 255 12.89 -1.21 -1.27
C LYS A 255 12.90 -0.16 -2.39
N ALA A 256 12.99 1.13 -2.06
CA ALA A 256 13.10 2.20 -3.06
C ALA A 256 14.37 2.06 -3.92
N LEU A 257 15.50 1.68 -3.32
CA LEU A 257 16.73 1.37 -4.06
C LEU A 257 16.55 0.19 -5.01
N LEU A 258 15.86 -0.89 -4.61
CA LEU A 258 15.56 -2.00 -5.51
C LEU A 258 14.71 -1.54 -6.71
N GLU A 259 13.72 -0.67 -6.49
CA GLU A 259 12.93 -0.07 -7.57
C GLU A 259 13.80 0.79 -8.50
N MET A 260 14.70 1.60 -7.95
CA MET A 260 15.63 2.44 -8.73
C MET A 260 16.66 1.60 -9.50
N ILE A 261 17.13 0.49 -8.93
CA ILE A 261 18.04 -0.44 -9.62
C ILE A 261 17.33 -1.09 -10.81
N GLU A 262 16.08 -1.55 -10.62
CA GLU A 262 15.29 -2.12 -11.73
C GLU A 262 15.01 -1.08 -12.82
N LEU A 263 14.66 0.15 -12.42
CA LEU A 263 14.47 1.25 -13.35
C LEU A 263 15.75 1.55 -14.13
N ALA A 264 16.89 1.70 -13.45
CA ALA A 264 18.18 1.98 -14.07
C ALA A 264 18.61 0.86 -15.03
N ARG A 265 18.37 -0.42 -14.69
CA ARG A 265 18.59 -1.55 -15.61
C ARG A 265 17.74 -1.43 -16.86
N TYR A 266 16.46 -1.09 -16.70
CA TYR A 266 15.55 -0.92 -17.83
C TYR A 266 15.92 0.27 -18.72
N LEU A 267 16.48 1.33 -18.13
CA LEU A 267 17.02 2.50 -18.85
C LEU A 267 18.44 2.28 -19.39
N GLU A 268 19.02 1.10 -19.17
CA GLU A 268 20.42 0.77 -19.52
C GLU A 268 21.47 1.70 -18.86
N ASP A 269 21.12 2.33 -17.73
CA ASP A 269 22.01 3.20 -16.94
C ASP A 269 22.86 2.36 -15.97
N THR A 270 23.98 1.87 -16.48
CA THR A 270 24.92 1.03 -15.71
C THR A 270 25.53 1.75 -14.50
N GLU A 271 25.72 3.08 -14.56
CA GLU A 271 26.32 3.84 -13.45
C GLU A 271 25.36 3.90 -12.26
N SER A 272 24.08 4.22 -12.52
CA SER A 272 23.05 4.21 -11.48
C SER A 272 22.81 2.82 -10.91
N VAL A 273 22.87 1.76 -11.74
CA VAL A 273 22.78 0.37 -11.25
C VAL A 273 23.89 0.08 -10.24
N GLU A 274 25.14 0.40 -10.56
CA GLU A 274 26.28 0.18 -9.64
C GLU A 274 26.15 1.01 -8.36
N ARG A 275 25.84 2.31 -8.50
CA ARG A 275 25.68 3.24 -7.38
C ARG A 275 24.59 2.80 -6.40
N TYR A 276 23.38 2.54 -6.89
CA TYR A 276 22.26 2.16 -6.03
C TYR A 276 22.41 0.74 -5.46
N THR A 277 23.06 -0.17 -6.19
CA THR A 277 23.42 -1.49 -5.64
C THR A 277 24.38 -1.35 -4.47
N ALA A 278 25.38 -0.48 -4.57
CA ALA A 278 26.31 -0.21 -3.47
C ALA A 278 25.59 0.37 -2.24
N TYR A 279 24.69 1.34 -2.43
CA TYR A 279 23.88 1.90 -1.34
C TYR A 279 23.00 0.84 -0.68
N TYR A 280 22.38 -0.03 -1.48
CA TYR A 280 21.51 -1.09 -0.99
C TYR A 280 22.27 -2.09 -0.11
N GLU A 281 23.43 -2.58 -0.58
CA GLU A 281 24.26 -3.52 0.17
C GLU A 281 24.83 -2.89 1.45
N GLU A 282 25.20 -1.62 1.43
CA GLU A 282 25.63 -0.88 2.62
C GLU A 282 24.53 -0.82 3.68
N MET A 283 23.31 -0.43 3.30
CA MET A 283 22.18 -0.33 4.22
C MET A 283 21.75 -1.72 4.74
N LYS A 284 21.70 -2.72 3.86
CA LYS A 284 21.41 -4.11 4.22
C LYS A 284 22.36 -4.63 5.29
N ARG A 285 23.66 -4.35 5.14
CA ARG A 285 24.69 -4.73 6.12
C ARG A 285 24.43 -4.05 7.47
N ARG A 286 24.23 -2.73 7.49
CA ARG A 286 23.97 -1.97 8.73
C ARG A 286 22.74 -2.47 9.48
N VAL A 287 21.65 -2.72 8.76
CA VAL A 287 20.43 -3.28 9.34
C VAL A 287 20.71 -4.63 10.00
N ASN A 288 21.44 -5.53 9.33
CA ASN A 288 21.72 -6.86 9.88
C ASN A 288 22.77 -6.87 11.00
N GLU A 289 23.64 -5.87 11.05
CA GLU A 289 24.65 -5.68 12.09
C GLU A 289 24.04 -5.16 13.39
N HIS A 290 23.12 -4.19 13.31
CA HIS A 290 22.62 -3.49 14.48
C HIS A 290 21.21 -3.90 14.92
N ALA A 291 20.32 -4.24 13.99
CA ALA A 291 18.89 -4.24 14.27
C ALA A 291 18.28 -5.61 14.65
N TRP A 292 19.05 -6.69 14.57
CA TRP A 292 18.54 -8.02 14.93
C TRP A 292 18.53 -8.22 16.44
N ASP A 293 17.34 -8.34 17.01
CA ASP A 293 17.10 -8.50 18.45
C ASP A 293 16.98 -9.99 18.82
N GLY A 294 17.54 -10.90 18.03
CA GLY A 294 17.66 -12.35 18.32
C GLY A 294 16.48 -13.24 17.90
N GLU A 295 15.25 -12.72 17.87
CA GLU A 295 14.06 -13.44 17.34
C GLU A 295 13.29 -12.61 16.32
N TRP A 296 13.31 -11.30 16.49
CA TRP A 296 12.72 -10.32 15.62
C TRP A 296 13.69 -9.14 15.47
N TYR A 297 13.37 -8.19 14.62
CA TYR A 297 14.11 -6.95 14.45
C TYR A 297 13.58 -5.85 15.39
N VAL A 298 14.48 -5.03 15.95
CA VAL A 298 14.08 -3.82 16.69
C VAL A 298 13.30 -2.87 15.79
N ARG A 299 12.54 -1.93 16.36
CA ARG A 299 11.73 -0.99 15.58
C ARG A 299 12.41 0.36 15.37
N TYR A 300 13.11 0.85 16.39
CA TYR A 300 13.81 2.14 16.40
C TYR A 300 15.06 2.05 17.29
N PHE A 301 15.97 3.00 17.11
CA PHE A 301 16.92 3.42 18.14
C PHE A 301 16.60 4.87 18.52
N ASP A 302 16.49 5.16 19.82
CA ASP A 302 16.39 6.55 20.28
C ASP A 302 17.72 7.28 20.06
N ALA A 303 17.77 8.59 20.25
CA ALA A 303 18.93 9.43 19.98
C ALA A 303 20.19 9.04 20.80
N ASP A 304 20.02 8.32 21.92
CA ASP A 304 21.12 7.78 22.73
C ASP A 304 21.50 6.33 22.37
N GLY A 305 20.88 5.76 21.34
CA GLY A 305 21.09 4.39 20.89
C GLY A 305 20.23 3.35 21.64
N THR A 306 19.36 3.76 22.55
CA THR A 306 18.45 2.81 23.24
C THR A 306 17.45 2.20 22.26
N PRO A 307 17.34 0.86 22.17
CA PRO A 307 16.40 0.24 21.25
C PRO A 307 14.95 0.31 21.75
N LEU A 308 14.02 0.53 20.82
CA LEU A 308 12.58 0.38 20.99
C LEU A 308 12.07 -0.72 20.05
N GLY A 309 11.08 -1.51 20.47
CA GLY A 309 10.71 -2.73 19.74
C GLY A 309 11.68 -3.89 19.99
N SER A 310 12.28 -3.94 21.17
CA SER A 310 13.24 -4.95 21.62
C SER A 310 12.64 -5.80 22.75
N ARG A 311 13.12 -7.04 22.86
CA ARG A 311 12.93 -7.96 24.00
C ARG A 311 13.28 -7.32 25.34
N SER A 312 14.16 -6.32 25.34
CA SER A 312 14.58 -5.58 26.53
C SER A 312 13.52 -4.59 27.03
N ASN A 313 12.55 -4.21 26.19
CA ASN A 313 11.44 -3.34 26.59
C ASN A 313 10.38 -4.14 27.36
N THR A 314 9.64 -3.49 28.26
CA THR A 314 8.52 -4.12 28.99
C THR A 314 7.19 -4.02 28.25
N GLU A 315 7.06 -2.99 27.41
CA GLU A 315 5.91 -2.65 26.57
C GLU A 315 6.45 -2.28 25.19
N GLY A 316 5.66 -2.47 24.12
CA GLY A 316 6.09 -2.24 22.74
C GLY A 316 7.31 -3.09 22.37
N GLN A 317 7.28 -4.39 22.68
CA GLN A 317 8.43 -5.28 22.49
C GLN A 317 8.64 -5.71 21.03
N ILE A 318 7.56 -5.80 20.25
CA ILE A 318 7.59 -6.22 18.85
C ILE A 318 6.58 -5.40 18.08
N TYR A 319 6.91 -5.06 16.84
CA TYR A 319 6.07 -4.28 15.92
C TYR A 319 5.94 -5.00 14.58
N ALA A 320 4.72 -5.14 14.05
CA ALA A 320 4.43 -5.89 12.82
C ALA A 320 5.22 -5.35 11.62
N ASN A 321 5.20 -4.03 11.41
CA ASN A 321 5.91 -3.41 10.30
C ASN A 321 7.44 -3.45 10.47
N GLY A 322 7.94 -3.57 11.71
CA GLY A 322 9.35 -3.83 11.98
C GLY A 322 9.80 -5.22 11.51
N GLN A 323 8.86 -6.15 11.29
CA GLN A 323 9.17 -7.53 10.88
C GLN A 323 8.88 -7.78 9.41
N SER A 324 7.80 -7.21 8.87
CA SER A 324 7.45 -7.39 7.47
C SER A 324 8.43 -6.67 6.53
N TRP A 325 8.89 -5.47 6.89
CA TRP A 325 9.70 -4.64 6.01
C TRP A 325 11.14 -5.13 5.80
N PRO A 326 11.84 -5.73 6.79
CA PRO A 326 13.07 -6.47 6.53
C PRO A 326 12.95 -7.58 5.49
N VAL A 327 11.76 -8.21 5.37
CA VAL A 327 11.49 -9.21 4.33
C VAL A 327 11.21 -8.53 2.99
N ILE A 328 10.33 -7.52 2.97
CA ILE A 328 9.95 -6.75 1.76
C ILE A 328 11.15 -6.08 1.09
N SER A 329 12.06 -5.52 1.89
CA SER A 329 13.28 -4.88 1.40
C SER A 329 14.34 -5.87 0.91
N GLY A 330 14.20 -7.18 1.21
CA GLY A 330 15.24 -8.17 0.93
C GLY A 330 16.46 -8.09 1.85
N PHE A 331 16.37 -7.34 2.96
CA PHE A 331 17.45 -7.22 3.93
C PHE A 331 17.56 -8.43 4.84
N ALA A 332 16.44 -9.03 5.25
CA ALA A 332 16.45 -10.20 6.12
C ALA A 332 17.07 -11.42 5.43
N THR A 333 17.90 -12.18 6.17
CA THR A 333 18.30 -13.52 5.70
C THR A 333 17.08 -14.45 5.75
N PRO A 334 17.06 -15.56 4.99
CA PRO A 334 15.95 -16.50 5.01
C PRO A 334 15.58 -16.98 6.42
N GLU A 335 16.58 -17.25 7.26
CA GLU A 335 16.38 -17.71 8.63
C GLU A 335 15.78 -16.62 9.53
N ARG A 336 16.27 -15.38 9.41
CA ARG A 336 15.75 -14.24 10.17
C ARG A 336 14.35 -13.84 9.70
N ALA A 337 14.08 -13.93 8.40
CA ALA A 337 12.75 -13.68 7.82
C ALA A 337 11.72 -14.66 8.39
N ALA A 338 12.01 -15.97 8.34
CA ALA A 338 11.13 -16.99 8.91
C ALA A 338 10.91 -16.75 10.41
N LYS A 339 11.98 -16.53 11.18
CA LYS A 339 11.89 -16.35 12.64
C LYS A 339 11.14 -15.07 13.04
N ALA A 340 11.33 -13.96 12.32
CA ALA A 340 10.63 -12.71 12.55
C ALA A 340 9.12 -12.85 12.26
N LEU A 341 8.76 -13.55 11.17
CA LEU A 341 7.36 -13.81 10.80
C LEU A 341 6.67 -14.79 11.74
N ASP A 342 7.38 -15.81 12.23
CA ASP A 342 6.87 -16.69 13.29
C ASP A 342 6.64 -15.90 14.59
N SER A 343 7.52 -14.95 14.93
CA SER A 343 7.30 -14.05 16.07
C SER A 343 6.07 -13.15 15.88
N VAL A 344 5.78 -12.71 14.65
CA VAL A 344 4.52 -11.99 14.34
C VAL A 344 3.32 -12.92 14.55
N TYR A 345 3.38 -14.15 14.06
CA TYR A 345 2.29 -15.11 14.22
C TYR A 345 2.02 -15.43 15.70
N GLU A 346 3.06 -15.68 16.49
CA GLU A 346 2.92 -16.06 17.90
C GLU A 346 2.47 -14.90 18.79
N ARG A 347 2.90 -13.67 18.49
CA ARG A 347 2.73 -12.54 19.42
C ARG A 347 1.69 -11.51 18.99
N LEU A 348 1.47 -11.35 17.68
CA LEU A 348 0.66 -10.27 17.13
C LEU A 348 -0.60 -10.76 16.41
N ASN A 349 -0.64 -12.02 15.96
CA ASN A 349 -1.82 -12.58 15.29
C ASN A 349 -3.03 -12.67 16.24
N THR A 350 -4.22 -12.38 15.73
CA THR A 350 -5.49 -12.54 16.43
C THR A 350 -6.58 -12.98 15.44
N ARG A 351 -7.75 -13.40 15.92
CA ARG A 351 -8.90 -13.75 15.05
C ARG A 351 -9.39 -12.61 14.13
N ASN A 352 -9.00 -11.36 14.42
CA ASN A 352 -9.43 -10.16 13.70
C ASN A 352 -8.29 -9.47 12.92
N GLY A 353 -7.11 -10.09 12.87
CA GLY A 353 -5.93 -9.57 12.18
C GLY A 353 -4.72 -9.43 13.10
N VAL A 354 -3.62 -8.95 12.52
CA VAL A 354 -2.33 -8.74 13.19
C VAL A 354 -2.29 -7.38 13.87
N LYS A 355 -1.99 -7.37 15.17
CA LYS A 355 -1.75 -6.15 15.95
C LYS A 355 -0.52 -5.40 15.43
N ILE A 356 -0.53 -4.08 15.49
CA ILE A 356 0.63 -3.26 15.12
C ILE A 356 1.83 -3.50 16.06
N SER A 357 1.58 -3.72 17.35
CA SER A 357 2.59 -3.96 18.36
C SER A 357 2.01 -4.66 19.59
N THR A 358 2.87 -5.21 20.45
CA THR A 358 2.46 -5.74 21.77
C THR A 358 3.69 -5.85 22.71
N PRO A 359 3.52 -5.84 24.05
CA PRO A 359 2.34 -5.37 24.79
C PRO A 359 2.05 -3.89 24.55
N GLY A 360 0.81 -3.44 24.66
CA GLY A 360 0.46 -2.02 24.61
C GLY A 360 0.99 -1.25 25.82
N TYR A 361 1.30 0.02 25.64
CA TYR A 361 1.73 0.94 26.69
C TYR A 361 0.57 1.27 27.63
N LYS A 362 0.75 1.07 28.93
CA LYS A 362 -0.32 1.25 29.94
C LYS A 362 -0.40 2.66 30.53
N ALA A 363 0.62 3.48 30.29
CA ALA A 363 0.69 4.85 30.78
C ALA A 363 1.34 5.76 29.74
N PHE A 364 1.00 7.04 29.79
CA PHE A 364 1.60 8.07 28.96
C PHE A 364 3.11 8.20 29.24
N ASP A 365 3.92 8.14 28.18
CA ASP A 365 5.35 8.41 28.22
C ASP A 365 5.69 9.40 27.10
N PRO A 366 5.91 10.69 27.43
CA PRO A 366 6.17 11.72 26.43
C PRO A 366 7.45 11.48 25.63
N ARG A 367 8.36 10.62 26.11
CA ARG A 367 9.60 10.26 25.39
C ARG A 367 9.34 9.36 24.18
N LYS A 368 8.17 8.71 24.11
CA LYS A 368 7.76 7.81 23.02
C LYS A 368 6.75 8.47 22.06
N GLY A 369 6.19 9.62 22.44
CA GLY A 369 5.23 10.36 21.65
C GLY A 369 3.78 9.86 21.78
N GLY A 370 2.99 10.16 20.74
CA GLY A 370 1.55 9.89 20.67
C GLY A 370 1.14 8.43 20.90
N VAL A 371 2.02 7.46 20.66
CA VAL A 371 1.73 6.02 20.77
C VAL A 371 1.30 5.63 22.19
N THR A 372 1.69 6.42 23.18
CA THR A 372 1.37 6.17 24.60
C THR A 372 0.11 6.89 25.09
N THR A 373 -0.58 7.61 24.20
CA THR A 373 -1.81 8.35 24.53
C THR A 373 -3.08 7.52 24.36
N TYR A 374 -3.03 6.48 23.53
CA TYR A 374 -4.14 5.54 23.33
C TYR A 374 -4.14 4.47 24.43
N PRO A 375 -5.32 3.96 24.83
CA PRO A 375 -5.37 2.77 25.67
C PRO A 375 -4.79 1.53 24.94
N PRO A 376 -4.23 0.54 25.67
CA PRO A 376 -3.78 -0.71 25.07
C PRO A 376 -4.84 -1.38 24.19
N GLY A 377 -4.41 -1.85 23.02
CA GLY A 377 -5.29 -2.46 22.03
C GLY A 377 -6.03 -1.45 21.14
N ALA A 378 -5.81 -0.15 21.28
CA ALA A 378 -6.42 0.86 20.42
C ALA A 378 -5.39 1.52 19.51
N LYS A 379 -5.79 1.74 18.24
CA LYS A 379 -5.03 2.55 17.28
C LYS A 379 -3.57 2.09 17.20
N GLU A 380 -2.60 3.00 17.24
CA GLU A 380 -1.18 2.67 17.13
C GLU A 380 -0.59 2.00 18.40
N ASN A 381 -1.34 1.95 19.52
CA ASN A 381 -0.94 1.30 20.78
C ASN A 381 -1.46 -0.14 20.88
N GLY A 382 -0.95 -1.02 20.01
CA GLY A 382 -1.32 -2.43 19.99
C GLY A 382 -2.71 -2.74 19.42
N GLY A 383 -3.36 -1.76 18.78
CA GLY A 383 -4.53 -2.02 17.96
C GLY A 383 -4.19 -2.85 16.71
N ILE A 384 -5.21 -3.43 16.10
CA ILE A 384 -5.08 -4.03 14.77
C ILE A 384 -5.19 -2.88 13.78
N PHE A 385 -4.03 -2.35 13.40
CA PHE A 385 -3.95 -1.27 12.42
C PHE A 385 -3.87 -1.89 11.02
N LEU A 386 -4.99 -1.92 10.30
CA LEU A 386 -5.14 -2.81 9.15
C LEU A 386 -4.15 -2.51 8.03
N HIS A 387 -3.64 -1.29 7.91
CA HIS A 387 -2.67 -0.91 6.89
C HIS A 387 -1.36 -1.71 7.01
N THR A 388 -0.95 -2.14 8.21
CA THR A 388 0.27 -2.95 8.37
C THR A 388 0.08 -4.42 8.03
N ASN A 389 -1.16 -4.91 8.03
CA ASN A 389 -1.47 -6.32 7.81
C ASN A 389 -1.11 -6.79 6.38
N PRO A 390 -1.44 -6.05 5.30
CA PRO A 390 -0.95 -6.32 3.96
C PRO A 390 0.56 -6.50 3.85
N TRP A 391 1.35 -5.77 4.64
CA TRP A 391 2.81 -5.93 4.59
C TRP A 391 3.25 -7.27 5.16
N VAL A 392 2.60 -7.72 6.24
CA VAL A 392 2.83 -9.06 6.78
C VAL A 392 2.39 -10.12 5.76
N ILE A 393 1.23 -9.94 5.12
CA ILE A 393 0.74 -10.83 4.04
C ILE A 393 1.78 -10.91 2.91
N ILE A 394 2.28 -9.77 2.43
CA ILE A 394 3.30 -9.70 1.38
C ILE A 394 4.57 -10.44 1.84
N ALA A 395 5.05 -10.18 3.05
CA ALA A 395 6.23 -10.86 3.58
C ALA A 395 6.07 -12.39 3.66
N GLU A 396 4.89 -12.89 4.08
CA GLU A 396 4.57 -14.33 4.09
C GLU A 396 4.60 -14.92 2.67
N THR A 397 4.07 -14.21 1.67
CA THR A 397 4.15 -14.69 0.27
C THR A 397 5.57 -14.73 -0.28
N MET A 398 6.44 -13.81 0.17
CA MET A 398 7.86 -13.78 -0.22
C MET A 398 8.64 -14.96 0.36
N VAL A 399 8.31 -15.43 1.57
CA VAL A 399 8.89 -16.65 2.14
C VAL A 399 8.17 -17.94 1.71
N GLY A 400 7.10 -17.83 0.92
CA GLY A 400 6.38 -18.96 0.32
C GLY A 400 5.27 -19.56 1.21
N ASN A 401 4.80 -18.82 2.20
CA ASN A 401 3.76 -19.25 3.13
C ASN A 401 2.37 -18.74 2.71
N GLY A 402 1.82 -19.35 1.67
CA GLY A 402 0.51 -18.96 1.11
C GLY A 402 -0.68 -19.24 2.04
N ASP A 403 -0.61 -20.26 2.88
CA ASP A 403 -1.66 -20.57 3.87
C ASP A 403 -1.78 -19.43 4.89
N ARG A 404 -0.67 -19.01 5.50
CA ARG A 404 -0.67 -17.94 6.50
C ARG A 404 -0.94 -16.56 5.89
N ALA A 405 -0.41 -16.31 4.69
CA ALA A 405 -0.74 -15.08 3.94
C ALA A 405 -2.26 -14.96 3.72
N PHE A 406 -2.91 -16.06 3.34
CA PHE A 406 -4.35 -16.06 3.13
C PHE A 406 -5.15 -16.04 4.45
N GLU A 407 -4.66 -16.68 5.51
CA GLU A 407 -5.24 -16.56 6.86
C GLU A 407 -5.33 -15.08 7.25
N TYR A 408 -4.22 -14.35 7.23
CA TYR A 408 -4.19 -12.91 7.54
C TYR A 408 -5.11 -12.09 6.62
N TYR A 409 -5.14 -12.38 5.31
CA TYR A 409 -6.07 -11.73 4.38
C TYR A 409 -7.53 -11.93 4.81
N THR A 410 -7.93 -13.16 5.14
CA THR A 410 -9.31 -13.47 5.53
C THR A 410 -9.69 -12.87 6.87
N GLN A 411 -8.77 -12.81 7.84
CA GLN A 411 -9.00 -12.25 9.16
C GLN A 411 -9.40 -10.77 9.12
N ILE A 412 -8.89 -10.00 8.15
CA ILE A 412 -9.22 -8.57 8.01
C ILE A 412 -10.25 -8.28 6.92
N ASN A 413 -10.71 -9.29 6.16
CA ASN A 413 -11.60 -9.11 5.01
C ASN A 413 -13.01 -8.67 5.45
N PRO A 414 -13.49 -7.47 5.09
CA PRO A 414 -14.80 -6.93 5.50
C PRO A 414 -15.98 -7.80 5.08
N ALA A 415 -15.91 -8.41 3.88
CA ALA A 415 -16.98 -9.28 3.40
C ALA A 415 -17.16 -10.54 4.26
N ALA A 416 -16.12 -10.95 4.99
CA ALA A 416 -16.20 -12.04 5.97
C ALA A 416 -16.78 -11.58 7.34
N LYS A 417 -16.90 -10.26 7.58
CA LYS A 417 -17.37 -9.69 8.84
C LYS A 417 -18.89 -9.46 8.89
N ASN A 418 -19.61 -9.66 7.79
CA ASN A 418 -21.06 -9.43 7.73
C ASN A 418 -21.85 -10.27 8.75
N GLY A 419 -21.38 -11.47 9.10
CA GLY A 419 -22.01 -12.33 10.10
C GLY A 419 -21.71 -11.96 11.57
N ILE A 420 -20.77 -11.04 11.81
CA ILE A 420 -20.36 -10.58 13.14
C ILE A 420 -20.45 -9.05 13.24
N ILE A 421 -21.44 -8.46 12.58
CA ILE A 421 -21.57 -7.01 12.44
C ILE A 421 -21.77 -6.29 13.78
N ASP A 422 -22.37 -6.96 14.77
CA ASP A 422 -22.56 -6.43 16.13
C ASP A 422 -21.22 -6.29 16.89
N GLU A 423 -20.20 -7.07 16.52
CA GLU A 423 -18.83 -6.91 17.03
C GLU A 423 -18.05 -5.91 16.17
N PHE A 424 -18.12 -6.03 14.84
CA PHE A 424 -17.32 -5.23 13.91
C PHE A 424 -17.74 -3.76 13.87
N GLU A 425 -19.06 -3.47 13.94
CA GLU A 425 -19.69 -2.14 13.90
C GLU A 425 -19.17 -1.20 12.80
N CYS A 426 -18.74 -1.75 11.67
CA CYS A 426 -18.27 -1.02 10.50
C CYS A 426 -18.83 -1.65 9.24
N GLU A 427 -18.87 -0.90 8.14
CA GLU A 427 -19.41 -1.34 6.87
C GLU A 427 -18.74 -2.63 6.36
N PRO A 428 -19.47 -3.75 6.14
CA PRO A 428 -18.89 -5.06 5.79
C PRO A 428 -18.50 -5.16 4.30
N TYR A 429 -18.17 -4.03 3.69
CA TYR A 429 -17.83 -3.89 2.27
C TYR A 429 -16.71 -2.89 2.03
N VAL A 430 -16.08 -2.34 3.08
CA VAL A 430 -14.85 -1.54 2.99
C VAL A 430 -13.93 -1.84 4.16
N TYR A 431 -12.63 -1.70 3.96
CA TYR A 431 -11.65 -1.81 5.03
C TYR A 431 -11.68 -0.58 5.95
N PRO A 432 -11.70 -0.76 7.27
CA PRO A 432 -11.42 0.29 8.24
C PRO A 432 -9.92 0.50 8.44
N GLN A 433 -9.54 1.63 9.04
CA GLN A 433 -8.15 1.85 9.45
C GLN A 433 -7.77 0.97 10.64
N ASN A 434 -8.69 0.79 11.60
CA ASN A 434 -8.37 0.15 12.88
C ASN A 434 -9.50 -0.77 13.36
N ILE A 435 -9.09 -1.92 13.90
CA ILE A 435 -9.91 -2.78 14.77
C ILE A 435 -9.25 -2.78 16.16
N LEU A 436 -10.04 -2.70 17.23
CA LEU A 436 -9.51 -2.82 18.58
C LEU A 436 -8.94 -4.22 18.79
N GLY A 437 -7.70 -4.30 19.29
CA GLY A 437 -6.94 -5.52 19.56
C GLY A 437 -7.37 -6.22 20.86
N ASP A 438 -6.79 -7.39 21.10
CA ASP A 438 -7.13 -8.29 22.22
C ASP A 438 -6.75 -7.76 23.62
N GLU A 439 -5.95 -6.69 23.68
CA GLU A 439 -5.65 -5.96 24.91
C GLU A 439 -6.74 -4.95 25.30
N HIS A 440 -7.72 -4.69 24.42
CA HIS A 440 -8.84 -3.78 24.66
C HIS A 440 -10.12 -4.56 25.06
N PRO A 441 -10.94 -4.08 26.02
CA PRO A 441 -12.16 -4.76 26.45
C PRO A 441 -13.24 -4.91 25.35
N GLN A 442 -13.13 -4.14 24.26
CA GLN A 442 -14.02 -4.17 23.09
C GLN A 442 -13.31 -4.78 21.87
N PHE A 443 -12.50 -5.82 22.08
CA PHE A 443 -11.79 -6.53 21.02
C PHE A 443 -12.72 -6.88 19.83
N GLY A 444 -12.31 -6.50 18.61
CA GLY A 444 -13.07 -6.73 17.37
C GLY A 444 -13.82 -5.51 16.83
N LEU A 445 -13.99 -4.47 17.64
CA LEU A 445 -14.65 -3.23 17.25
C LEU A 445 -13.83 -2.42 16.23
N ALA A 446 -14.42 -2.12 15.06
CA ALA A 446 -13.76 -1.37 14.01
C ALA A 446 -14.17 0.12 13.95
N ARG A 447 -13.23 0.99 13.56
CA ARG A 447 -13.44 2.44 13.42
C ARG A 447 -12.62 3.01 12.26
N ASN A 448 -12.94 4.24 11.85
CA ASN A 448 -12.29 4.96 10.76
C ASN A 448 -12.41 4.21 9.42
N SER A 449 -13.65 3.96 8.99
CA SER A 449 -13.97 3.27 7.74
C SER A 449 -13.63 4.10 6.50
N TRP A 450 -13.59 3.45 5.34
CA TRP A 450 -13.35 4.03 4.01
C TRP A 450 -11.94 4.57 3.77
N LEU A 451 -11.57 5.66 4.44
CA LEU A 451 -10.41 6.45 4.11
C LEU A 451 -9.16 5.92 4.80
N THR A 452 -8.58 4.88 4.22
CA THR A 452 -7.38 4.21 4.74
C THR A 452 -6.54 3.61 3.61
N GLY A 453 -5.21 3.70 3.74
CA GLY A 453 -4.28 3.08 2.80
C GLY A 453 -4.31 1.55 2.82
N THR A 454 -5.01 0.95 3.80
CA THR A 454 -5.35 -0.48 3.80
C THR A 454 -5.95 -0.91 2.47
N ALA A 455 -6.85 -0.10 1.89
CA ALA A 455 -7.51 -0.44 0.63
C ALA A 455 -6.50 -0.69 -0.50
N SER A 456 -5.55 0.23 -0.69
CA SER A 456 -4.50 0.10 -1.69
C SER A 456 -3.61 -1.11 -1.42
N TRP A 457 -3.10 -1.22 -0.19
CA TRP A 457 -2.12 -2.24 0.15
C TRP A 457 -2.70 -3.66 0.15
N ILE A 458 -3.93 -3.85 0.64
CA ILE A 458 -4.55 -5.17 0.61
C ILE A 458 -4.94 -5.58 -0.81
N TYR A 459 -5.24 -4.62 -1.69
CA TYR A 459 -5.44 -4.90 -3.11
C TYR A 459 -4.15 -5.40 -3.74
N GLN A 460 -3.02 -4.72 -3.49
CA GLN A 460 -1.70 -5.16 -3.96
C GLN A 460 -1.32 -6.52 -3.38
N ALA A 461 -1.47 -6.72 -2.07
CA ALA A 461 -1.17 -7.99 -1.41
C ALA A 461 -1.99 -9.14 -2.00
N ALA A 462 -3.27 -8.93 -2.26
CA ALA A 462 -4.12 -9.97 -2.82
C ALA A 462 -3.83 -10.24 -4.31
N THR A 463 -3.76 -9.19 -5.14
CA THR A 463 -3.65 -9.32 -6.60
C THR A 463 -2.24 -9.62 -7.07
N GLN A 464 -1.22 -8.95 -6.51
CA GLN A 464 0.15 -9.03 -6.98
C GLN A 464 1.00 -10.04 -6.21
N HIS A 465 0.60 -10.44 -5.00
CA HIS A 465 1.40 -11.31 -4.13
C HIS A 465 0.74 -12.65 -3.80
N ILE A 466 -0.53 -12.68 -3.38
CA ILE A 466 -1.26 -13.94 -3.19
C ILE A 466 -1.57 -14.57 -4.55
N LEU A 467 -2.28 -13.85 -5.42
CA LEU A 467 -2.54 -14.31 -6.79
C LEU A 467 -1.31 -14.17 -7.69
N GLY A 468 -0.33 -13.34 -7.30
CA GLY A 468 0.96 -13.26 -7.97
C GLY A 468 0.95 -12.56 -9.32
N ILE A 469 -0.06 -11.75 -9.64
CA ILE A 469 -0.21 -11.10 -10.96
C ILE A 469 0.35 -9.67 -10.89
N MET A 470 1.61 -9.49 -11.28
CA MET A 470 2.36 -8.26 -11.05
C MET A 470 2.89 -7.65 -12.36
N PRO A 471 2.59 -6.38 -12.67
CA PRO A 471 3.22 -5.67 -13.77
C PRO A 471 4.74 -5.50 -13.54
N THR A 472 5.53 -5.72 -14.58
CA THR A 472 6.96 -5.42 -14.62
C THR A 472 7.27 -4.52 -15.81
N TYR A 473 8.52 -4.07 -15.94
CA TYR A 473 8.94 -3.31 -17.13
C TYR A 473 8.85 -4.14 -18.42
N GLU A 474 9.11 -5.44 -18.34
CA GLU A 474 9.23 -6.36 -19.48
C GLU A 474 7.93 -7.14 -19.78
N GLY A 475 6.97 -7.17 -18.85
CA GLY A 475 5.80 -8.02 -18.98
C GLY A 475 4.91 -8.09 -17.76
N LEU A 476 4.07 -9.10 -17.73
CA LEU A 476 3.21 -9.43 -16.60
C LEU A 476 3.80 -10.65 -15.88
N GLN A 477 4.40 -10.44 -14.73
CA GLN A 477 4.86 -11.53 -13.88
C GLN A 477 3.67 -12.30 -13.30
N ILE A 478 3.81 -13.62 -13.29
CA ILE A 478 2.90 -14.54 -12.60
C ILE A 478 3.72 -15.34 -11.59
N ASP A 479 3.51 -15.14 -10.29
CA ASP A 479 4.19 -15.87 -9.20
C ASP A 479 3.23 -16.09 -8.00
N PRO A 480 2.22 -16.97 -8.15
CA PRO A 480 1.20 -17.15 -7.13
C PRO A 480 1.78 -17.72 -5.84
N CYS A 481 1.31 -17.21 -4.71
CA CYS A 481 1.52 -17.75 -3.38
C CYS A 481 0.18 -17.91 -2.66
N ILE A 482 -0.52 -19.00 -2.99
CA ILE A 482 -1.91 -19.27 -2.59
C ILE A 482 -1.99 -20.32 -1.48
N PRO A 483 -3.16 -20.54 -0.84
CA PRO A 483 -3.35 -21.69 0.04
C PRO A 483 -3.08 -23.02 -0.67
N GLY A 484 -2.43 -23.95 0.02
CA GLY A 484 -2.13 -25.28 -0.54
C GLY A 484 -3.40 -26.06 -0.91
N ASN A 485 -4.52 -25.80 -0.22
CA ASN A 485 -5.79 -26.47 -0.48
C ASN A 485 -6.56 -25.94 -1.71
N TRP A 486 -6.06 -24.92 -2.42
CA TRP A 486 -6.69 -24.47 -3.67
C TRP A 486 -6.26 -25.33 -4.84
N ASP A 487 -7.22 -25.80 -5.64
CA ASP A 487 -6.96 -26.46 -6.93
C ASP A 487 -6.39 -25.51 -7.99
N GLY A 488 -6.57 -24.20 -7.78
CA GLY A 488 -6.26 -23.17 -8.76
C GLY A 488 -7.21 -21.96 -8.67
N PHE A 489 -7.06 -21.03 -9.60
CA PHE A 489 -7.92 -19.86 -9.75
C PHE A 489 -7.83 -19.30 -11.18
N ARG A 490 -8.75 -18.39 -11.54
CA ARG A 490 -8.71 -17.67 -12.82
C ARG A 490 -8.67 -16.16 -12.62
N VAL A 491 -8.02 -15.47 -13.54
CA VAL A 491 -7.95 -14.01 -13.61
C VAL A 491 -8.15 -13.55 -15.04
N THR A 492 -9.00 -12.54 -15.24
CA THR A 492 -8.98 -11.72 -16.47
C THR A 492 -8.30 -10.41 -16.14
N ARG A 493 -7.24 -10.05 -16.86
CA ARG A 493 -6.44 -8.84 -16.62
C ARG A 493 -6.23 -8.05 -17.91
N VAL A 494 -6.61 -6.78 -17.93
CA VAL A 494 -6.38 -5.87 -19.07
C VAL A 494 -5.07 -5.12 -18.87
N PHE A 495 -4.01 -5.48 -19.59
CA PHE A 495 -2.68 -4.89 -19.40
C PHE A 495 -2.06 -4.48 -20.74
N ARG A 496 -1.59 -3.22 -20.82
CA ARG A 496 -0.92 -2.62 -22.00
C ARG A 496 -1.56 -3.01 -23.34
N ASN A 497 -2.85 -2.68 -23.52
CA ASN A 497 -3.63 -2.95 -24.75
C ASN A 497 -3.78 -4.44 -25.12
N ALA A 498 -3.84 -5.34 -24.14
CA ALA A 498 -4.22 -6.73 -24.34
C ALA A 498 -5.04 -7.26 -23.13
N VAL A 499 -5.80 -8.32 -23.35
CA VAL A 499 -6.54 -9.02 -22.28
C VAL A 499 -5.88 -10.37 -22.04
N TYR A 500 -5.42 -10.62 -20.81
CA TYR A 500 -4.83 -11.89 -20.39
C TYR A 500 -5.87 -12.67 -19.61
N GLN A 501 -6.27 -13.83 -20.13
CA GLN A 501 -7.10 -14.81 -19.43
C GLN A 501 -6.18 -15.86 -18.82
N ILE A 502 -5.91 -15.71 -17.53
CA ILE A 502 -4.95 -16.49 -16.77
C ILE A 502 -5.68 -17.59 -16.01
N GLU A 503 -5.32 -18.85 -16.25
CA GLU A 503 -5.76 -20.01 -15.49
C GLU A 503 -4.57 -20.61 -14.76
N VAL A 504 -4.59 -20.55 -13.43
CA VAL A 504 -3.59 -21.18 -12.55
C VAL A 504 -4.15 -22.48 -12.04
N LYS A 505 -3.38 -23.57 -12.15
CA LYS A 505 -3.70 -24.91 -11.66
C LYS A 505 -2.66 -25.37 -10.64
N ASN A 506 -3.10 -25.98 -9.56
CA ASN A 506 -2.26 -26.43 -8.45
C ASN A 506 -2.47 -27.94 -8.14
N PRO A 507 -2.10 -28.84 -9.07
CA PRO A 507 -2.34 -30.28 -8.92
C PRO A 507 -1.63 -30.93 -7.72
N ASP A 508 -0.53 -30.32 -7.25
CA ASP A 508 0.27 -30.84 -6.13
C ASP A 508 -0.11 -30.22 -4.78
N HIS A 509 -1.12 -29.34 -4.75
CA HIS A 509 -1.60 -28.67 -3.53
C HIS A 509 -0.48 -28.00 -2.73
N ILE A 510 0.34 -27.19 -3.42
CA ILE A 510 1.43 -26.42 -2.81
C ILE A 510 1.08 -24.94 -2.74
N CYS A 511 1.79 -24.21 -1.87
CA CYS A 511 1.51 -22.80 -1.69
C CYS A 511 2.18 -21.92 -2.74
N LYS A 512 3.37 -22.30 -3.22
CA LYS A 512 4.20 -21.51 -4.13
C LYS A 512 5.05 -22.43 -5.02
N ASP A 513 5.59 -21.87 -6.10
CA ASP A 513 6.40 -22.46 -7.17
C ASP A 513 5.59 -22.82 -8.43
N ILE A 514 6.13 -22.40 -9.57
CA ILE A 514 5.60 -22.66 -10.90
C ILE A 514 6.47 -23.70 -11.60
N LYS A 515 5.81 -24.65 -12.25
CA LYS A 515 6.42 -25.65 -13.14
C LYS A 515 6.57 -25.15 -14.56
N SER A 516 5.51 -24.56 -15.11
CA SER A 516 5.44 -24.14 -16.51
C SER A 516 4.38 -23.06 -16.70
N ILE A 517 4.64 -22.15 -17.64
CA ILE A 517 3.65 -21.20 -18.15
C ILE A 517 3.53 -21.38 -19.66
N LYS A 518 2.29 -21.39 -20.17
CA LYS A 518 2.00 -21.35 -21.61
C LYS A 518 1.21 -20.10 -21.96
N VAL A 519 1.57 -19.46 -23.06
CA VAL A 519 0.85 -18.33 -23.65
C VAL A 519 0.35 -18.78 -25.03
N ASP A 520 -0.97 -18.78 -25.23
CA ASP A 520 -1.64 -19.29 -26.43
C ASP A 520 -1.15 -20.70 -26.84
N GLY A 521 -0.98 -21.56 -25.84
CA GLY A 521 -0.52 -22.95 -26.00
C GLY A 521 0.99 -23.13 -26.17
N LYS A 522 1.78 -22.06 -26.25
CA LYS A 522 3.25 -22.11 -26.36
C LYS A 522 3.91 -21.89 -25.01
N GLU A 523 4.78 -22.80 -24.62
CA GLU A 523 5.54 -22.69 -23.36
C GLU A 523 6.55 -21.54 -23.43
N ILE A 524 6.68 -20.80 -22.32
CA ILE A 524 7.66 -19.72 -22.16
C ILE A 524 8.68 -20.08 -21.07
N THR A 525 9.86 -19.47 -21.13
CA THR A 525 10.88 -19.58 -20.08
C THR A 525 10.67 -18.51 -19.02
N GLY A 526 10.83 -18.88 -17.75
CA GLY A 526 10.63 -17.96 -16.63
C GLY A 526 9.15 -17.77 -16.30
N ASN A 527 8.84 -16.68 -15.61
CA ASN A 527 7.51 -16.41 -15.10
C ASN A 527 6.95 -15.02 -15.50
N ILE A 528 7.58 -14.38 -16.48
CA ILE A 528 7.14 -13.08 -17.03
C ILE A 528 6.47 -13.33 -18.37
N VAL A 529 5.16 -13.12 -18.43
CA VAL A 529 4.40 -13.17 -19.67
C VAL A 529 4.70 -11.89 -20.47
N PRO A 530 5.09 -12.00 -21.76
CA PRO A 530 5.49 -10.84 -22.55
C PRO A 530 4.33 -9.87 -22.78
N ILE A 531 4.67 -8.61 -23.05
CA ILE A 531 3.71 -7.57 -23.44
C ILE A 531 3.26 -7.83 -24.88
N LEU A 532 1.99 -8.23 -25.07
CA LEU A 532 1.46 -8.57 -26.40
C LEU A 532 0.88 -7.35 -27.15
N GLY A 533 0.13 -6.50 -26.44
CA GLY A 533 -0.30 -5.17 -26.89
C GLY A 533 -1.09 -5.08 -28.21
N ASP A 534 -1.61 -6.19 -28.72
CA ASP A 534 -2.23 -6.29 -30.05
C ASP A 534 -3.76 -6.09 -30.05
N GLY A 535 -4.34 -5.68 -28.92
CA GLY A 535 -5.76 -5.47 -28.73
C GLY A 535 -6.58 -6.76 -28.56
N LYS A 536 -5.94 -7.94 -28.50
CA LYS A 536 -6.63 -9.23 -28.43
C LYS A 536 -6.67 -9.81 -27.02
N THR A 537 -7.36 -10.94 -26.91
CA THR A 537 -7.40 -11.79 -25.73
C THR A 537 -6.43 -12.97 -25.90
N HIS A 538 -5.60 -13.21 -24.89
CA HIS A 538 -4.60 -14.27 -24.85
C HIS A 538 -4.85 -15.22 -23.69
N GLN A 539 -4.65 -16.50 -23.94
CA GLN A 539 -4.79 -17.54 -22.93
C GLN A 539 -3.45 -17.78 -22.25
N VAL A 540 -3.42 -17.71 -20.92
CA VAL A 540 -2.25 -18.00 -20.11
C VAL A 540 -2.56 -19.16 -19.18
N GLU A 541 -1.91 -20.30 -19.39
CA GLU A 541 -2.03 -21.47 -18.52
C GLU A 541 -0.79 -21.58 -17.63
N VAL A 542 -0.99 -21.66 -16.32
CA VAL A 542 0.07 -21.76 -15.32
C VAL A 542 -0.13 -23.03 -14.51
N ILE A 543 0.90 -23.87 -14.45
CA ILE A 543 0.91 -25.08 -13.62
C ILE A 543 1.86 -24.88 -12.44
N MET A 544 1.33 -24.96 -11.22
CA MET A 544 2.11 -25.03 -9.99
C MET A 544 2.52 -26.48 -9.71
N SER A 545 3.74 -26.69 -9.23
CA SER A 545 4.26 -28.01 -8.85
C SER A 545 5.54 -27.85 -8.03
N ARG A 546 5.87 -28.85 -7.21
CA ARG A 546 7.10 -28.81 -6.42
C ARG A 546 8.29 -28.75 -7.36
N LYS A 547 9.14 -27.73 -7.22
CA LYS A 547 10.46 -27.75 -7.87
C LYS A 547 11.26 -28.94 -7.37
N ASP A 548 12.04 -29.54 -8.27
CA ASP A 548 12.93 -30.66 -7.98
C ASP A 548 13.80 -30.34 -6.74
N PRO A 549 13.83 -31.21 -5.70
CA PRO A 549 14.59 -30.98 -4.48
C PRO A 549 16.06 -30.59 -4.70
N ALA A 550 16.67 -30.98 -5.82
CA ALA A 550 18.05 -30.65 -6.18
C ALA A 550 18.33 -29.15 -6.40
N LEU A 551 17.30 -28.31 -6.52
CA LEU A 551 17.41 -26.86 -6.75
C LEU A 551 17.12 -26.01 -5.51
N ARG A 552 16.94 -26.61 -4.33
CA ARG A 552 16.65 -25.89 -3.07
C ARG A 552 17.92 -25.55 -2.30
N VAL A 553 18.33 -24.28 -2.32
CA VAL A 553 19.20 -23.69 -1.28
C VAL A 553 18.34 -22.72 -0.46
N GLY A 554 18.14 -23.02 0.83
CA GLY A 554 17.72 -22.04 1.84
C GLY A 554 16.22 -21.73 2.03
N ARG A 555 15.27 -22.59 1.61
CA ARG A 555 13.82 -22.40 1.92
C ARG A 555 13.27 -23.54 2.77
N THR A 556 12.67 -23.22 3.92
CA THR A 556 11.92 -24.15 4.78
C THR A 556 10.56 -24.49 4.15
N ASN A 557 10.12 -25.74 4.26
CA ASN A 557 8.77 -26.16 3.86
C ASN A 557 7.74 -25.49 4.77
N ALA A 558 7.02 -24.47 4.28
CA ALA A 558 6.07 -23.70 5.09
C ALA A 558 4.60 -24.14 4.97
N CYS A 559 4.22 -24.90 3.92
CA CYS A 559 2.82 -25.35 3.82
C CYS A 559 2.50 -26.31 4.97
N HIS A 560 1.52 -25.93 5.78
CA HIS A 560 1.00 -26.81 6.81
C HIS A 560 0.17 -27.89 6.10
N SER A 561 0.69 -29.12 6.04
CA SER A 561 -0.11 -30.26 5.61
C SER A 561 -1.17 -30.54 6.67
N GLY A 562 -2.28 -29.80 6.61
CA GLY A 562 -3.48 -30.08 7.39
C GLY A 562 -4.13 -31.36 6.87
N VAL A 563 -4.26 -32.35 7.77
CA VAL A 563 -5.21 -33.46 7.65
C VAL A 563 -6.60 -32.97 8.00
#